data_AF-A0A424Y8N0-F1
#
_entry.id   AF-A0A424Y8N0-F1
#
_cell.length_a   1.000
_cell.length_b   1.000
_cell.length_c   1.000
_cell.angle_alpha   90.00
_cell.angle_beta   90.00
_cell.angle_gamma   90.00
#
_symmetry.space_group_name_H-M   'P 1'
#
loop_
_entity.id
_entity.type
_entity.pdbx_description
1 polymer ?
#
loop_
_entity_poly.entity_id
_entity_poly.type
_entity_poly.pdbx_seq_one_letter_code
_entity_poly.pdbx_strand_id
1 'polypeptide(L)' 'MLRPWITHSNLLMEQKLHQKLRILFIEKQYGIKSGFFHNMERQEMNIILKNLKATKGVTIRQLARVTGASKYIVEKA' A
#
# COMPACT_ATOMS: atom_id res chain seq x y z
N MET A 1 21.98 -19.02 -17.34
CA MET A 1 22.31 -17.91 -18.27
C MET A 1 21.56 -16.66 -17.82
N LEU A 2 22.25 -15.64 -17.32
CA LEU A 2 21.66 -14.37 -16.87
C LEU A 2 21.51 -13.44 -18.10
N ARG A 3 20.33 -12.82 -18.28
CA ARG A 3 20.03 -11.95 -19.43
C ARG A 3 20.84 -10.63 -19.33
N PRO A 4 21.76 -10.32 -20.28
CA PRO A 4 22.74 -9.24 -20.13
C PRO A 4 22.22 -7.82 -20.47
N TRP A 5 20.92 -7.61 -20.63
CA TRP A 5 20.36 -6.36 -21.17
C TRP A 5 19.32 -5.68 -20.26
N ILE A 6 19.25 -6.05 -18.98
CA ILE A 6 18.38 -5.34 -18.04
C ILE A 6 19.06 -4.01 -17.69
N THR A 7 18.67 -2.96 -18.40
CA THR A 7 19.07 -1.59 -18.06
C THR A 7 18.48 -1.20 -16.71
N HIS A 8 19.16 -0.31 -15.98
CA HIS A 8 18.66 0.23 -14.71
C HIS A 8 17.25 0.85 -14.87
N SER A 9 16.96 1.39 -16.06
CA SER A 9 15.64 1.91 -16.44
C SER A 9 14.55 0.82 -16.50
N ASN A 10 14.85 -0.37 -17.01
CA ASN A 10 13.90 -1.49 -17.05
C ASN A 10 13.58 -2.00 -15.64
N LEU A 11 14.61 -2.15 -14.80
CA LEU A 11 14.46 -2.51 -13.38
C LEU A 11 13.60 -1.50 -12.60
N LEU A 12 13.83 -0.21 -12.81
CA LEU A 12 13.02 0.85 -12.19
C LEU A 12 11.55 0.81 -12.65
N MET A 13 11.31 0.52 -13.92
CA MET A 13 9.96 0.40 -14.47
C MET A 13 9.21 -0.78 -13.86
N GLU A 14 9.85 -1.95 -13.78
CA GLU A 14 9.28 -3.15 -13.16
C GLU A 14 8.96 -2.93 -11.68
N GLN A 15 9.86 -2.30 -10.93
CA GLN A 15 9.62 -1.96 -9.52
C GLN A 15 8.45 -0.99 -9.35
N LYS A 16 8.32 0.03 -10.22
CA LYS A 16 7.18 0.94 -10.22
C LYS A 16 5.88 0.22 -10.54
N LEU A 17 5.89 -0.70 -11.51
CA LEU A 17 4.72 -1.51 -11.88
C LEU A 17 4.28 -2.39 -10.71
N HIS A 18 5.21 -3.08 -10.06
CA HIS A 18 4.93 -3.91 -8.88
C HIS A 18 4.33 -3.09 -7.72
N GLN A 19 4.84 -1.87 -7.47
CA GLN A 19 4.24 -1.00 -6.46
C GLN A 19 2.82 -0.58 -6.84
N LYS A 20 2.57 -0.22 -8.10
CA LYS A 20 1.26 0.18 -8.59
C LYS A 20 0.23 -0.96 -8.48
N LEU A 21 0.63 -2.19 -8.79
CA LEU A 21 -0.22 -3.38 -8.66
C LEU A 21 -0.58 -3.68 -7.21
N ARG A 22 0.36 -3.52 -6.27
CA ARG A 22 0.06 -3.70 -4.82
C ARG A 22 -0.93 -2.68 -4.30
N ILE A 23 -0.84 -1.42 -4.77
CA ILE A 23 -1.79 -0.37 -4.41
C ILE A 23 -3.18 -0.72 -4.93
N LEU A 24 -3.31 -1.03 -6.22
CA LEU A 24 -4.57 -1.42 -6.84
C LEU A 24 -5.22 -2.65 -6.17
N PHE A 25 -4.41 -3.60 -5.73
CA PHE A 25 -4.90 -4.75 -4.96
C PHE A 25 -5.55 -4.33 -3.64
N ILE A 26 -4.90 -3.43 -2.88
CA ILE A 26 -5.46 -2.91 -1.61
C ILE A 26 -6.75 -2.14 -1.86
N GLU A 27 -6.77 -1.26 -2.86
CA GLU A 27 -7.97 -0.49 -3.21
C GLU A 27 -9.14 -1.41 -3.59
N LYS A 28 -8.88 -2.47 -4.37
CA LYS A 28 -9.90 -3.42 -4.81
C LYS A 28 -10.40 -4.34 -3.70
N GLN A 29 -9.52 -4.85 -2.85
CA GLN A 29 -9.88 -5.78 -1.78
C GLN A 29 -10.67 -5.10 -0.67
N TYR A 30 -10.37 -3.84 -0.38
CA TYR A 30 -10.94 -3.13 0.78
C TYR A 30 -11.86 -1.97 0.39
N GLY A 31 -12.01 -1.65 -0.89
CA GLY A 31 -12.83 -0.52 -1.36
C GLY A 31 -12.28 0.85 -0.97
N ILE A 32 -11.01 0.91 -0.56
CA ILE A 32 -10.37 2.11 -0.01
C ILE A 32 -9.79 2.92 -1.15
N LYS A 33 -10.26 4.16 -1.34
CA LYS A 33 -9.64 5.13 -2.25
C LYS A 33 -8.67 6.05 -1.48
N SER A 34 -7.80 6.77 -2.18
CA SER A 34 -7.01 7.84 -1.57
C SER A 34 -7.90 8.80 -0.75
N GLY A 35 -7.55 9.06 0.51
CA GLY A 35 -8.30 9.94 1.40
C GLY A 35 -9.53 9.30 2.07
N PHE A 36 -9.73 7.99 1.93
CA PHE A 36 -10.87 7.24 2.49
C PHE A 36 -11.04 7.42 4.00
N PHE A 37 -9.96 7.65 4.75
CA PHE A 37 -10.02 7.81 6.21
C PHE A 37 -10.30 9.24 6.70
N HIS A 38 -10.44 10.24 5.82
CA HIS A 38 -10.67 11.62 6.27
C HIS A 38 -11.95 11.80 7.09
N ASN A 39 -13.00 11.03 6.78
CA ASN A 39 -14.31 11.13 7.44
C ASN A 39 -14.69 9.87 8.23
N MET A 40 -13.71 8.99 8.50
CA MET A 40 -13.96 7.71 9.18
C MET A 40 -13.68 7.82 10.67
N GLU A 41 -14.51 7.16 11.49
CA GLU A 41 -14.24 7.09 12.93
C GLU A 41 -12.93 6.34 13.22
N ARG A 42 -12.23 6.77 14.26
CA ARG A 42 -10.90 6.24 14.59
C ARG A 42 -10.92 4.74 14.91
N GLN A 43 -12.00 4.24 15.53
CA GLN A 43 -12.14 2.82 15.85
C GLN A 43 -12.28 1.98 14.58
N GLU A 44 -13.14 2.38 13.65
CA GLU A 44 -13.32 1.73 12.35
C GLU A 44 -12.03 1.76 11.53
N MET A 45 -11.36 2.92 11.47
CA MET A 45 -10.07 3.08 10.80
C MET A 45 -9.03 2.10 11.35
N ASN A 46 -8.94 1.95 12.67
CA ASN A 46 -7.99 1.03 13.30
C ASN A 46 -8.27 -0.44 12.94
N ILE A 47 -9.54 -0.85 12.90
CA ILE A 47 -9.93 -2.22 12.49
C ILE A 47 -9.47 -2.49 11.06
N ILE A 48 -9.75 -1.56 10.14
CA ILE A 48 -9.36 -1.70 8.74
C ILE A 48 -7.83 -1.73 8.60
N LEU A 49 -7.11 -0.86 9.31
CA LEU A 49 -5.65 -0.82 9.31
C LEU A 49 -5.03 -2.10 9.87
N LYS A 50 -5.60 -2.71 10.91
CA LYS A 50 -5.16 -4.04 11.41
C LYS A 50 -5.29 -5.11 10.35
N ASN A 51 -6.43 -5.17 9.67
CA ASN A 51 -6.67 -6.14 8.60
C ASN A 51 -5.71 -5.94 7.42
N LEU A 52 -5.45 -4.69 7.05
CA LEU A 52 -4.49 -4.33 6.01
C LEU A 52 -3.05 -4.71 6.38
N LYS A 53 -2.64 -4.49 7.64
CA LYS A 53 -1.31 -4.87 8.15
C LYS A 53 -1.09 -6.38 8.15
N ALA A 54 -2.15 -7.15 8.34
CA ALA A 54 -2.08 -8.61 8.27
C ALA A 54 -1.80 -9.13 6.84
N THR A 55 -1.96 -8.29 5.81
CA THR A 55 -1.69 -8.67 4.42
C THR A 55 -0.18 -8.82 4.19
N LYS A 56 0.26 -10.05 3.86
CA LYS A 56 1.68 -10.36 3.60
C LYS A 56 2.22 -9.52 2.44
N GLY A 57 3.38 -8.89 2.66
CA GLY A 57 4.11 -8.14 1.63
C GLY A 57 3.66 -6.68 1.45
N VAL A 58 2.75 -6.19 2.29
CA VAL A 58 2.37 -4.77 2.34
C VAL A 58 3.17 -4.07 3.43
N THR A 59 3.80 -2.95 3.09
CA THR A 59 4.56 -2.13 4.04
C THR A 59 3.70 -1.03 4.65
N ILE A 60 4.04 -0.59 5.86
CA ILE A 60 3.40 0.55 6.54
C ILE A 60 3.36 1.80 5.65
N ARG A 61 4.44 2.05 4.90
CA ARG A 61 4.54 3.20 3.99
C ARG A 61 3.56 3.09 2.82
N GLN A 62 3.34 1.89 2.29
CA GLN A 62 2.34 1.66 1.24
C GLN A 62 0.94 1.91 1.79
N LEU A 63 0.63 1.41 2.99
CA LEU A 63 -0.65 1.67 3.64
C LEU A 63 -0.89 3.15 3.86
N ALA A 64 0.07 3.89 4.41
CA ALA A 64 -0.05 5.33 4.61
C ALA A 64 -0.36 6.09 3.30
N ARG A 65 0.28 5.70 2.19
CA ARG A 65 0.03 6.30 0.87
C ARG A 65 -1.36 6.01 0.32
N VAL A 66 -1.84 4.77 0.45
CA VAL A 66 -3.14 4.37 -0.11
C VAL A 66 -4.29 4.90 0.73
N THR A 67 -4.14 4.81 2.06
CA THR A 67 -5.21 5.15 2.99
C THR A 67 -5.31 6.65 3.29
N GLY A 68 -4.22 7.40 3.08
CA GLY A 68 -4.10 8.79 3.50
C GLY A 68 -3.82 8.97 5.01
N ALA A 69 -3.76 7.87 5.79
CA ALA A 69 -3.37 7.94 7.19
C ALA A 69 -1.89 8.29 7.34
N SER A 70 -1.57 9.00 8.42
CA SER A 70 -0.17 9.23 8.78
C SER A 70 0.53 7.90 9.10
N LYS A 71 1.83 7.82 8.82
CA LYS A 71 2.65 6.64 9.15
C LYS A 71 2.47 6.22 10.62
N TYR A 72 2.41 7.19 11.53
CA TYR A 72 2.21 6.96 12.96
C TYR A 72 0.87 6.29 13.27
N ILE A 73 -0.22 6.73 12.61
CA ILE A 73 -1.55 6.11 12.78
C ILE A 73 -1.52 4.66 12.31
N VAL A 74 -0.90 4.37 11.16
CA VAL A 74 -0.76 3.01 10.64
C VAL A 74 0.07 2.13 11.58
N GLU A 75 1.15 2.65 12.15
CA GLU A 75 1.98 1.91 13.11
C GLU A 75 1.20 1.55 14.38
N LYS A 76 0.41 2.50 14.90
CA LYS A 76 -0.33 2.35 16.16
C LYS A 76 -1.66 1.61 16.07
N ALA A 77 -2.21 1.46 14.86
CA ALA A 77 -3.44 0.71 14.62
C ALA A 77 -3.29 -0.78 14.94
#